data_AF-A0A9N9PPA2-F1
#
_entry.id   AF-A0A9N9PPA2-F1
#
_cell.length_a   1.000
_cell.length_b   1.000
_cell.length_c   1.000
_cell.angle_alpha   90.00
_cell.angle_beta   90.00
_cell.angle_gamma   90.00
#
_symmetry.space_group_name_H-M   'P 1'
#
loop_
_entity.id
_entity.type
_entity.pdbx_description
1 polymer ?
#
loop_
_entity_poly.entity_id
_entity_poly.type
_entity_poly.pdbx_seq_one_letter_code
_entity_poly.pdbx_strand_id
1 'polypeptide(L)'
;MIASFSRPRIALLLGLISIGWLTFHFSNDPGVANSTGSHSTSGLFSSSPTPSIPGDDEEYVALCFTAKNESLNLPELFTHYYYHVGIRRFYIMDDGSTPPLSSYHYPIPKKHITFTYYTASQRHEKNNQLFLNDECHRLYGNKHTWMGHFDCDEYLEVVRRNETLVSILQDLSLDPRIGQLGVNWQVHNSNDKDVRQPSIRKGYTSCIDDDPASNGEQSRNRHVKSFVRTDHYVSSQPDHPHTFVMGKDSIAVGEDGREWKTGLDQFPYPSPWRWPVTRQRLTLHHYNIKSRAEYEEKMLRSQTIEAGKTTWKFFDDENLVPRWECREMASYNP
;
A
#
# COMPACT_ATOMS: atom_id res chain seq x y z
N MET A 1 65.06 12.62 -19.50
CA MET A 1 63.92 11.67 -19.65
C MET A 1 63.04 11.88 -18.42
N ILE A 2 62.12 12.86 -18.40
CA ILE A 2 60.79 12.92 -19.06
C ILE A 2 59.86 11.85 -18.43
N ALA A 3 58.70 12.11 -17.82
CA ALA A 3 57.89 13.33 -17.72
C ALA A 3 56.96 13.34 -16.49
N SER A 4 56.70 14.58 -16.06
CA SER A 4 55.55 15.05 -15.29
C SER A 4 54.23 14.76 -16.01
N PHE A 5 53.21 14.32 -15.26
CA PHE A 5 51.81 14.34 -15.71
C PHE A 5 51.03 15.37 -14.89
N SER A 6 50.72 16.47 -15.57
CA SER A 6 49.88 17.58 -15.14
C SER A 6 48.39 17.23 -15.22
N ARG A 7 47.63 17.64 -14.20
CA ARG A 7 46.15 17.70 -14.23
C ARG A 7 45.66 18.72 -15.26
N PRO A 8 44.63 18.41 -16.08
CA PRO A 8 43.93 19.45 -16.82
C PRO A 8 42.89 20.14 -15.92
N ARG A 9 42.96 21.47 -15.90
CA ARG A 9 41.90 22.38 -15.43
C ARG A 9 40.85 22.47 -16.53
N ILE A 10 39.61 22.11 -16.25
CA ILE A 10 38.48 22.42 -17.12
C ILE A 10 38.03 23.84 -16.78
N ALA A 11 38.15 24.73 -17.77
CA ALA A 11 37.72 26.11 -17.70
C ALA A 11 36.20 26.20 -17.86
N LEU A 12 35.57 26.93 -16.94
CA LEU A 12 34.18 27.39 -17.03
C LEU A 12 34.11 28.45 -18.14
N LEU A 13 33.36 28.20 -19.21
CA LEU A 13 33.03 29.20 -20.22
C LEU A 13 31.58 29.64 -20.02
N LEU A 14 31.45 30.86 -19.49
CA LEU A 14 30.22 31.64 -19.42
C LEU A 14 29.83 32.06 -20.85
N GLY A 15 28.74 31.48 -21.36
CA GLY A 15 28.05 31.94 -22.56
C GLY A 15 26.80 32.72 -22.17
N LEU A 16 26.92 34.05 -22.07
CA LEU A 16 25.79 34.99 -22.05
C LEU A 16 25.38 35.26 -23.50
N ILE A 17 24.17 34.86 -23.89
CA ILE A 17 23.46 35.44 -25.02
C ILE A 17 22.08 35.88 -24.53
N SER A 18 21.90 37.19 -24.55
CA SER A 18 20.65 37.91 -24.35
C SER A 18 19.85 38.03 -25.64
N ILE A 19 18.57 38.39 -25.46
CA ILE A 19 17.67 39.17 -26.33
C ILE A 19 16.44 38.38 -26.80
N GLY A 20 15.27 38.88 -26.39
CA GLY A 20 13.99 38.48 -26.94
C GLY A 20 12.78 38.91 -26.10
N TRP A 21 12.72 40.16 -25.64
CA TRP A 21 11.48 40.74 -25.10
C TRP A 21 10.49 40.91 -26.25
N LEU A 22 9.36 40.19 -26.21
CA LEU A 22 8.15 40.60 -26.89
C LEU A 22 7.09 40.96 -25.84
N THR A 23 6.77 42.24 -25.81
CA THR A 23 5.66 42.86 -25.12
C THR A 23 4.34 42.39 -25.73
N PHE A 24 3.43 41.87 -24.90
CA PHE A 24 2.00 41.93 -25.19
C PHE A 24 1.32 42.77 -24.11
N HIS A 25 0.73 43.87 -24.56
CA HIS A 25 -0.13 44.75 -23.79
C HIS A 25 -1.37 43.99 -23.30
N PHE A 26 -1.61 44.01 -21.99
CA PHE A 26 -2.96 43.86 -21.44
C PHE A 26 -3.32 45.15 -20.71
N SER A 27 -4.44 45.72 -21.14
CA SER A 27 -5.05 46.92 -20.59
C SER A 27 -5.59 46.64 -19.19
N ASN A 28 -5.40 47.61 -18.30
CA ASN A 28 -6.03 47.67 -16.99
C ASN A 28 -7.55 47.80 -17.12
N ASP A 29 -8.29 47.09 -16.28
CA ASP A 29 -9.44 47.68 -15.59
C ASP A 29 -9.61 47.04 -14.19
N PRO A 30 -9.91 47.81 -13.13
CA PRO A 30 -9.89 47.34 -11.75
C PRO A 30 -11.28 46.89 -11.28
N GLY A 31 -11.43 45.60 -11.02
CA GLY A 31 -12.61 45.03 -10.37
C GLY A 31 -12.26 44.49 -8.99
N VAL A 32 -12.42 45.33 -7.97
CA VAL A 32 -12.33 44.93 -6.55
C VAL A 32 -13.48 43.97 -6.22
N ALA A 33 -13.16 42.73 -5.88
CA ALA A 33 -14.06 41.84 -5.15
C ALA A 33 -13.26 41.01 -4.13
N ASN A 34 -13.26 41.50 -2.89
CA ASN A 34 -12.91 40.70 -1.72
C ASN A 34 -13.81 39.45 -1.68
N SER A 35 -13.23 38.27 -1.90
CA SER A 35 -13.84 37.02 -1.44
C SER A 35 -12.97 36.43 -0.34
N THR A 36 -13.34 36.78 0.88
CA THR A 36 -13.00 36.02 2.08
C THR A 36 -13.57 34.61 1.89
N GLY A 37 -12.72 33.63 1.62
CA GLY A 37 -13.08 32.22 1.64
C GLY A 37 -13.49 31.83 3.05
N SER A 38 -14.81 31.79 3.28
CA SER A 38 -15.41 31.34 4.52
C SER A 38 -15.17 29.84 4.69
N HIS A 39 -14.38 29.46 5.69
CA HIS A 39 -14.46 28.15 6.31
C HIS A 39 -15.84 27.99 6.95
N SER A 40 -16.74 27.25 6.32
CA SER A 40 -17.97 26.78 6.95
C SER A 40 -17.69 25.50 7.73
N THR A 41 -17.75 25.62 9.05
CA THR A 41 -17.85 24.52 9.99
C THR A 41 -19.30 24.03 10.07
N SER A 42 -19.45 22.77 10.49
CA SER A 42 -20.65 22.15 11.06
C SER A 42 -21.82 21.82 10.12
N GLY A 43 -21.74 20.63 9.51
CA GLY A 43 -22.91 19.84 9.13
C GLY A 43 -22.93 18.58 10.01
N LEU A 44 -24.01 18.38 10.78
CA LEU A 44 -24.23 17.18 11.58
C LEU A 44 -24.21 15.94 10.67
N PHE A 45 -23.21 15.07 10.85
CA PHE A 45 -23.28 13.71 10.35
C PHE A 45 -24.24 12.91 11.24
N SER A 46 -25.52 12.93 10.87
CA SER A 46 -26.45 11.87 11.25
C SER A 46 -25.93 10.57 10.65
N SER A 47 -25.29 9.75 11.48
CA SER A 47 -24.81 8.42 11.15
C SER A 47 -26.00 7.48 10.90
N SER A 48 -26.54 7.50 9.68
CA SER A 48 -27.27 6.36 9.17
C SER A 48 -26.30 5.17 9.09
N PRO A 49 -26.69 3.95 9.49
CA PRO A 49 -25.86 2.77 9.27
C PRO A 49 -25.54 2.70 7.78
N THR A 50 -24.25 2.66 7.42
CA THR A 50 -23.82 2.30 6.07
C THR A 50 -24.56 1.02 5.68
N PRO A 51 -25.22 0.97 4.51
CA PRO A 51 -25.80 -0.29 4.02
C PRO A 51 -24.76 -1.39 4.16
N SER A 52 -25.14 -2.53 4.73
CA SER A 52 -24.22 -3.67 4.86
C SER A 52 -23.69 -4.00 3.46
N ILE A 53 -22.37 -3.83 3.26
CA ILE A 53 -21.72 -4.24 2.03
C ILE A 53 -21.96 -5.74 1.87
N PRO A 54 -22.54 -6.21 0.75
CA PRO A 54 -22.74 -7.64 0.52
C PRO A 54 -21.41 -8.38 0.69
N GLY A 55 -21.46 -9.53 1.37
CA GLY A 55 -20.29 -10.38 1.50
C GLY A 55 -19.90 -11.03 0.17
N ASP A 56 -18.60 -11.25 -0.03
CA ASP A 56 -18.07 -12.13 -1.07
C ASP A 56 -18.29 -13.60 -0.68
N ASP A 57 -19.55 -14.02 -0.62
CA ASP A 57 -19.93 -15.36 -0.14
C ASP A 57 -19.50 -16.49 -1.09
N GLU A 58 -19.23 -16.14 -2.35
CA GLU A 58 -18.64 -17.03 -3.37
C GLU A 58 -17.11 -17.15 -3.23
N GLU A 59 -16.50 -16.37 -2.33
CA GLU A 59 -15.05 -16.30 -2.14
C GLU A 59 -14.31 -16.04 -3.46
N TYR A 60 -14.83 -15.13 -4.29
CA TYR A 60 -14.21 -14.71 -5.55
C TYR A 60 -12.80 -14.15 -5.32
N VAL A 61 -12.61 -13.49 -4.18
CA VAL A 61 -11.33 -12.96 -3.71
C VAL A 61 -10.97 -13.49 -2.32
N ALA A 62 -9.71 -13.89 -2.15
CA ALA A 62 -9.12 -14.17 -0.83
C ALA A 62 -7.98 -13.20 -0.52
N LEU A 63 -7.68 -13.03 0.77
CA LEU A 63 -6.46 -12.34 1.20
C LEU A 63 -5.46 -13.32 1.80
N CYS A 64 -4.23 -13.20 1.34
CA CYS A 64 -3.08 -13.85 1.92
C CYS A 64 -2.23 -12.85 2.70
N PHE A 65 -1.96 -13.16 3.96
CA PHE A 65 -1.07 -12.39 4.82
C PHE A 65 0.12 -13.25 5.23
N THR A 66 1.32 -12.69 5.07
CA THR A 66 2.49 -13.19 5.78
C THR A 66 2.59 -12.46 7.12
N ALA A 67 2.59 -13.19 8.23
CA ALA A 67 2.44 -12.59 9.55
C ALA A 67 3.41 -13.18 10.57
N LYS A 68 4.00 -12.34 11.43
CA LYS A 68 4.78 -12.77 12.59
C LYS A 68 4.45 -11.93 13.82
N ASN A 69 4.00 -12.56 14.89
CA ASN A 69 3.61 -11.89 16.14
C ASN A 69 2.64 -10.72 15.92
N GLU A 70 1.68 -10.89 15.01
CA GLU A 70 0.69 -9.86 14.62
C GLU A 70 -0.64 -10.00 15.40
N SER A 71 -0.64 -10.76 16.50
CA SER A 71 -1.85 -11.09 17.27
C SER A 71 -2.62 -9.87 17.80
N LEU A 72 -1.94 -8.74 18.00
CA LEU A 72 -2.57 -7.47 18.41
C LEU A 72 -3.20 -6.69 17.24
N ASN A 73 -2.74 -6.87 16.01
CA ASN A 73 -3.21 -6.11 14.85
C ASN A 73 -4.29 -6.89 14.07
N LEU A 74 -4.18 -8.22 14.02
CA LEU A 74 -5.11 -9.10 13.31
C LEU A 74 -6.60 -8.94 13.69
N PRO A 75 -7.00 -8.68 14.96
CA PRO A 75 -8.41 -8.49 15.28
C PRO A 75 -9.06 -7.34 14.50
N GLU A 76 -8.46 -6.15 14.52
CA GLU A 76 -8.99 -4.98 13.81
C GLU A 76 -8.90 -5.13 12.29
N LEU A 77 -7.83 -5.81 11.81
CA LEU A 77 -7.66 -6.19 10.40
C LEU A 77 -8.82 -7.08 9.92
N PHE A 78 -9.12 -8.16 10.65
CA PHE A 78 -10.21 -9.07 10.31
C PHE A 78 -11.57 -8.40 10.41
N THR A 79 -11.83 -7.61 11.46
CA THR A 79 -13.08 -6.83 11.54
C THR A 79 -13.24 -5.97 10.29
N HIS A 80 -12.18 -5.26 9.90
CA HIS A 80 -12.23 -4.36 8.75
C HIS A 80 -12.52 -5.08 7.45
N TYR A 81 -11.70 -6.06 7.09
CA TYR A 81 -11.88 -6.74 5.81
C TYR A 81 -13.18 -7.55 5.75
N TYR A 82 -13.61 -8.16 6.86
CA TYR A 82 -14.82 -8.97 6.87
C TYR A 82 -16.10 -8.11 6.87
N TYR A 83 -16.23 -7.14 7.78
CA TYR A 83 -17.48 -6.39 7.93
C TYR A 83 -17.55 -5.15 7.03
N HIS A 84 -16.41 -4.55 6.67
CA HIS A 84 -16.38 -3.25 5.97
C HIS A 84 -15.90 -3.36 4.52
N VAL A 85 -15.14 -4.38 4.15
CA VAL A 85 -14.75 -4.62 2.73
C VAL A 85 -15.58 -5.75 2.11
N GLY A 86 -16.06 -6.70 2.91
CA GLY A 86 -16.90 -7.82 2.47
C GLY A 86 -16.14 -9.11 2.17
N ILE A 87 -14.84 -9.21 2.48
CA ILE A 87 -14.03 -10.41 2.20
C ILE A 87 -14.42 -11.57 3.14
N ARG A 88 -14.45 -12.80 2.60
CA ARG A 88 -14.86 -14.00 3.35
C ARG A 88 -13.77 -15.06 3.49
N ARG A 89 -12.61 -14.90 2.87
CA ARG A 89 -11.52 -15.87 2.96
C ARG A 89 -10.18 -15.22 3.28
N PHE A 90 -9.59 -15.67 4.38
CA PHE A 90 -8.28 -15.23 4.87
C PHE A 90 -7.33 -16.42 5.01
N TYR A 91 -6.13 -16.29 4.44
CA TYR A 91 -5.01 -17.20 4.61
C TYR A 91 -3.90 -16.49 5.37
N ILE A 92 -3.55 -17.02 6.55
CA ILE A 92 -2.47 -16.51 7.38
C ILE A 92 -1.30 -17.47 7.27
N MET A 93 -0.26 -17.03 6.58
CA MET A 93 1.04 -17.68 6.52
C MET A 93 1.83 -17.21 7.75
N ASP A 94 1.67 -17.94 8.84
CA ASP A 94 2.27 -17.61 10.14
C ASP A 94 3.76 -17.97 10.11
N ASP A 95 4.59 -16.94 10.03
CA ASP A 95 6.05 -17.00 10.04
C ASP A 95 6.59 -17.24 11.46
N GLY A 96 6.13 -18.32 12.08
CA GLY A 96 6.58 -18.83 13.37
C GLY A 96 6.38 -17.85 14.51
N SER A 97 5.17 -17.30 14.63
CA SER A 97 4.75 -16.52 15.77
C SER A 97 4.83 -17.31 17.07
N THR A 98 5.03 -16.60 18.18
CA THR A 98 5.10 -17.20 19.51
C THR A 98 4.16 -16.44 20.48
N PRO A 99 3.06 -17.07 20.93
CA PRO A 99 2.51 -18.35 20.45
C PRO A 99 2.02 -18.27 18.99
N PRO A 100 1.74 -19.42 18.35
CA PRO A 100 1.16 -19.46 17.00
C PRO A 100 -0.13 -18.63 16.91
N LEU A 101 -0.34 -17.92 15.80
CA LEU A 101 -1.48 -17.03 15.61
C LEU A 101 -2.82 -17.79 15.65
N SER A 102 -2.82 -19.06 15.27
CA SER A 102 -3.99 -19.95 15.38
C SER A 102 -4.48 -20.20 16.81
N SER A 103 -3.66 -19.90 17.83
CA SER A 103 -4.03 -20.07 19.24
C SER A 103 -4.92 -18.95 19.79
N TYR A 104 -5.06 -17.84 19.07
CA TYR A 104 -5.85 -16.68 19.49
C TYR A 104 -7.32 -16.80 19.05
N HIS A 105 -8.17 -15.97 19.68
CA HIS A 105 -9.56 -15.79 19.29
C HIS A 105 -9.72 -14.51 18.48
N TYR A 106 -10.49 -14.56 17.39
CA TYR A 106 -10.68 -13.47 16.45
C TYR A 106 -12.16 -13.06 16.34
N PRO A 107 -12.47 -11.80 15.97
CA PRO A 107 -13.82 -11.24 15.98
C PRO A 107 -14.70 -11.66 14.78
N ILE A 108 -14.24 -12.65 14.00
CA ILE A 108 -14.95 -13.21 12.84
C ILE A 108 -15.04 -14.73 12.95
N PRO A 109 -15.98 -15.39 12.25
CA PRO A 109 -16.12 -16.84 12.36
C PRO A 109 -14.86 -17.58 11.91
N LYS A 110 -14.37 -18.52 12.73
CA LYS A 110 -13.13 -19.28 12.48
C LYS A 110 -13.09 -19.96 11.10
N LYS A 111 -14.24 -20.36 10.55
CA LYS A 111 -14.34 -20.99 9.23
C LYS A 111 -13.81 -20.13 8.07
N HIS A 112 -13.68 -18.81 8.26
CA HIS A 112 -13.17 -17.87 7.27
C HIS A 112 -11.66 -17.65 7.33
N ILE A 113 -10.98 -18.14 8.38
CA ILE A 113 -9.55 -17.96 8.59
C ILE A 113 -8.85 -19.31 8.55
N THR A 114 -7.85 -19.44 7.70
CA THR A 114 -6.98 -20.61 7.64
C THR A 114 -5.56 -20.21 8.01
N PHE A 115 -4.98 -20.89 9.01
CA PHE A 115 -3.60 -20.67 9.44
C PHE A 115 -2.71 -21.77 8.90
N THR A 116 -1.57 -21.37 8.31
CA THR A 116 -0.48 -22.29 7.95
C THR A 116 0.76 -21.84 8.71
N TYR A 117 1.26 -22.69 9.63
CA TYR A 117 2.37 -22.35 10.52
C TYR A 117 3.71 -22.85 9.99
N TYR A 118 4.72 -21.96 9.99
CA TYR A 118 6.08 -22.27 9.59
C TYR A 118 7.04 -22.13 10.76
N THR A 119 7.81 -23.18 11.03
CA THR A 119 8.86 -23.18 12.05
C THR A 119 10.09 -22.40 11.57
N ALA A 120 10.96 -22.01 12.51
CA ALA A 120 12.22 -21.35 12.18
C ALA A 120 13.09 -22.13 11.19
N SER A 121 13.07 -23.47 11.24
CA SER A 121 13.82 -24.35 10.31
C SER A 121 13.23 -24.40 8.90
N GLN A 122 11.98 -23.98 8.72
CA GLN A 122 11.33 -23.91 7.40
C GLN A 122 11.45 -22.52 6.78
N ARG A 123 12.00 -21.54 7.50
CA ARG A 123 12.17 -20.19 7.01
C ARG A 123 13.32 -20.11 6.03
N HIS A 124 13.16 -19.26 5.03
CA HIS A 124 14.27 -18.83 4.20
C HIS A 124 14.96 -17.64 4.88
N GLU A 125 16.30 -17.70 5.04
CA GLU A 125 17.08 -16.63 5.68
C GLU A 125 16.96 -15.28 4.95
N LYS A 126 16.63 -15.31 3.66
CA LYS A 126 16.30 -14.16 2.83
C LYS A 126 14.97 -14.41 2.15
N ASN A 127 14.16 -13.36 1.99
CA ASN A 127 12.93 -13.39 1.20
C ASN A 127 11.85 -14.36 1.71
N ASN A 128 11.79 -14.59 3.04
CA ASN A 128 10.77 -15.48 3.62
C ASN A 128 9.34 -15.04 3.28
N GLN A 129 9.09 -13.73 3.18
CA GLN A 129 7.80 -13.21 2.72
C GLN A 129 7.45 -13.65 1.29
N LEU A 130 8.42 -13.66 0.37
CA LEU A 130 8.21 -14.13 -1.00
C LEU A 130 7.92 -15.64 -0.99
N PHE A 131 8.71 -16.42 -0.24
CA PHE A 131 8.45 -17.86 -0.08
C PHE A 131 7.03 -18.12 0.42
N LEU A 132 6.59 -17.41 1.46
CA LEU A 132 5.26 -17.60 2.06
C LEU A 132 4.13 -17.14 1.13
N ASN A 133 4.34 -16.10 0.32
CA ASN A 133 3.41 -15.71 -0.72
C ASN A 133 3.27 -16.82 -1.79
N ASP A 134 4.38 -17.41 -2.24
CA ASP A 134 4.36 -18.52 -3.22
C ASP A 134 3.64 -19.74 -2.67
N GLU A 135 3.92 -20.06 -1.41
CA GLU A 135 3.33 -21.19 -0.74
C GLU A 135 1.82 -21.00 -0.51
N CYS A 136 1.37 -19.77 -0.28
CA CYS A 136 -0.05 -19.42 -0.20
C CYS A 136 -0.76 -19.66 -1.53
N HIS A 137 -0.18 -19.22 -2.65
CA HIS A 137 -0.69 -19.50 -3.99
C HIS A 137 -0.69 -21.00 -4.29
N ARG A 138 0.38 -21.73 -3.95
CA ARG A 138 0.48 -23.18 -4.16
C ARG A 138 -0.63 -23.94 -3.42
N LEU A 139 -0.94 -23.54 -2.20
CA LEU A 139 -1.93 -24.21 -1.33
C LEU A 139 -3.37 -23.81 -1.66
N TYR A 140 -3.59 -22.55 -2.03
CA TYR A 140 -4.93 -21.95 -2.01
C TYR A 140 -5.29 -21.16 -3.28
N GLY A 141 -4.35 -20.90 -4.17
CA GLY A 141 -4.58 -20.08 -5.37
C GLY A 141 -5.69 -20.64 -6.27
N ASN A 142 -5.76 -21.96 -6.43
CA ASN A 142 -6.77 -22.62 -7.27
C ASN A 142 -8.21 -22.57 -6.70
N LYS A 143 -8.42 -21.96 -5.54
CA LYS A 143 -9.74 -21.84 -4.89
C LYS A 143 -10.44 -20.50 -5.15
N HIS A 144 -9.73 -19.53 -5.73
CA HIS A 144 -10.20 -18.16 -5.89
C HIS A 144 -9.83 -17.63 -7.27
N THR A 145 -10.57 -16.64 -7.77
CA THR A 145 -10.17 -15.95 -9.01
C THR A 145 -9.08 -14.93 -8.72
N TRP A 146 -9.20 -14.22 -7.60
CA TRP A 146 -8.23 -13.22 -7.16
C TRP A 146 -7.67 -13.55 -5.78
N MET A 147 -6.39 -13.26 -5.57
CA MET A 147 -5.73 -13.31 -4.28
C MET A 147 -5.01 -11.99 -4.00
N GLY A 148 -5.35 -11.31 -2.92
CA GLY A 148 -4.66 -10.11 -2.45
C GLY A 148 -3.51 -10.47 -1.52
N HIS A 149 -2.35 -9.85 -1.71
CA HIS A 149 -1.18 -10.03 -0.85
C HIS A 149 -0.87 -8.73 -0.12
N PHE A 150 -1.24 -8.68 1.16
CA PHE A 150 -1.09 -7.50 2.01
C PHE A 150 -0.30 -7.83 3.28
N ASP A 151 0.23 -6.79 3.90
CA ASP A 151 0.85 -6.83 5.22
C ASP A 151 -0.23 -6.61 6.30
N CYS A 152 0.04 -7.04 7.53
CA CYS A 152 -0.94 -6.95 8.63
C CYS A 152 -1.17 -5.52 9.16
N ASP A 153 -0.43 -4.54 8.62
CA ASP A 153 -0.57 -3.10 8.86
C ASP A 153 -1.16 -2.36 7.65
N GLU A 154 -1.77 -3.07 6.71
CA GLU A 154 -2.41 -2.51 5.51
C GLU A 154 -3.93 -2.75 5.49
N TYR A 155 -4.69 -1.70 5.17
CA TYR A 155 -6.15 -1.71 5.20
C TYR A 155 -6.72 -1.13 3.91
N LEU A 156 -7.57 -1.89 3.24
CA LEU A 156 -8.18 -1.46 1.98
C LEU A 156 -9.42 -0.61 2.21
N GLU A 157 -9.52 0.51 1.52
CA GLU A 157 -10.75 1.29 1.37
C GLU A 157 -11.32 1.11 -0.04
N VAL A 158 -12.63 0.83 -0.13
CA VAL A 158 -13.41 1.00 -1.36
C VAL A 158 -14.01 2.40 -1.35
N VAL A 159 -13.45 3.29 -2.16
CA VAL A 159 -13.69 4.74 -2.07
C VAL A 159 -15.09 5.10 -2.57
N ARG A 160 -15.56 4.46 -3.64
CA ARG A 160 -16.87 4.74 -4.22
C ARG A 160 -17.93 3.91 -3.52
N ARG A 161 -18.91 4.58 -2.91
CA ARG A 161 -20.01 3.94 -2.15
C ARG A 161 -20.88 2.99 -2.95
N ASN A 162 -20.92 3.12 -4.27
CA ASN A 162 -21.71 2.27 -5.17
C ASN A 162 -20.89 1.10 -5.75
N GLU A 163 -19.63 0.95 -5.35
CA GLU A 163 -18.77 -0.16 -5.74
C GLU A 163 -18.50 -1.08 -4.55
N THR A 164 -18.16 -2.32 -4.87
CA THR A 164 -17.58 -3.29 -3.94
C THR A 164 -16.22 -3.71 -4.49
N LEU A 165 -15.37 -4.29 -3.65
CA LEU A 165 -14.12 -4.88 -4.14
C LEU A 165 -14.38 -5.92 -5.25
N VAL A 166 -15.37 -6.80 -5.03
CA VAL A 166 -15.74 -7.84 -6.01
C VAL A 166 -16.17 -7.23 -7.34
N SER A 167 -17.03 -6.20 -7.34
CA SER A 167 -17.47 -5.56 -8.58
C SER A 167 -16.31 -4.89 -9.34
N ILE A 168 -15.35 -4.28 -8.62
CA ILE A 168 -14.16 -3.70 -9.24
C ILE A 168 -13.29 -4.80 -9.87
N LEU A 169 -13.05 -5.90 -9.15
CA LEU A 169 -12.25 -7.01 -9.68
C LEU A 169 -12.94 -7.72 -10.86
N GLN A 170 -14.27 -7.84 -10.84
CA GLN A 170 -15.06 -8.40 -11.95
C GLN A 170 -14.98 -7.51 -13.20
N ASP A 171 -15.11 -6.19 -13.04
CA ASP A 171 -14.94 -5.20 -14.11
C ASP A 171 -13.54 -5.31 -14.75
N LEU A 172 -12.48 -5.37 -13.93
CA LEU A 172 -11.12 -5.61 -14.43
C LEU A 172 -10.95 -6.98 -15.09
N SER A 173 -11.70 -7.99 -14.66
CA SER A 173 -11.64 -9.35 -15.23
C SER A 173 -12.28 -9.44 -16.62
N LEU A 174 -12.97 -8.38 -17.09
CA LEU A 174 -13.48 -8.32 -18.46
C LEU A 174 -12.36 -8.28 -19.51
N ASP A 175 -11.17 -7.77 -19.16
CA ASP A 175 -9.98 -7.93 -20.00
C ASP A 175 -9.21 -9.19 -19.56
N PRO A 176 -9.19 -10.26 -20.39
CA PRO A 176 -8.53 -11.50 -20.05
C PRO A 176 -7.01 -11.37 -19.97
N ARG A 177 -6.42 -10.22 -20.29
CA ARG A 177 -4.98 -9.98 -20.09
C ARG A 177 -4.65 -9.48 -18.69
N ILE A 178 -5.60 -8.90 -17.96
CA ILE A 178 -5.30 -8.29 -16.65
C ILE A 178 -5.01 -9.37 -15.61
N GLY A 179 -3.73 -9.58 -15.34
CA GLY A 179 -3.26 -10.54 -14.35
C GLY A 179 -3.13 -9.93 -12.96
N GLN A 180 -2.87 -8.63 -12.85
CA GLN A 180 -2.57 -8.01 -11.57
C GLN A 180 -3.17 -6.61 -11.45
N LEU A 181 -3.73 -6.32 -10.28
CA LEU A 181 -4.15 -4.98 -9.87
C LEU A 181 -3.22 -4.48 -8.77
N GLY A 182 -2.47 -3.43 -9.03
CA GLY A 182 -1.68 -2.71 -8.04
C GLY A 182 -2.47 -1.56 -7.41
N VAL A 183 -2.69 -1.61 -6.10
CA VAL A 183 -3.37 -0.56 -5.33
C VAL A 183 -2.31 0.32 -4.67
N ASN A 184 -2.31 1.61 -4.99
CA ASN A 184 -1.37 2.56 -4.36
C ASN A 184 -1.61 2.69 -2.86
N TRP A 185 -0.51 2.88 -2.15
CA TRP A 185 -0.56 3.19 -0.73
C TRP A 185 -1.13 4.59 -0.45
N GLN A 186 -1.74 4.70 0.72
CA GLN A 186 -1.83 5.92 1.49
C GLN A 186 -1.09 5.67 2.80
N VAL A 187 0.15 6.15 2.91
CA VAL A 187 0.98 5.90 4.08
C VAL A 187 0.54 6.79 5.24
N HIS A 188 0.35 6.17 6.40
CA HIS A 188 0.09 6.82 7.69
C HIS A 188 1.37 6.90 8.50
N ASN A 189 1.63 8.05 9.11
CA ASN A 189 2.75 8.23 10.02
C ASN A 189 2.36 7.90 11.47
N SER A 190 3.25 8.22 12.42
CA SER A 190 3.05 7.90 13.84
C SER A 190 1.98 8.76 14.52
N ASN A 191 1.53 9.85 13.88
CA ASN A 191 0.69 10.88 14.48
C ASN A 191 1.27 11.39 15.82
N ASP A 192 2.60 11.43 15.91
CA ASP A 192 3.39 11.80 17.09
C ASP A 192 3.02 10.99 18.35
N LYS A 193 2.57 9.73 18.18
CA LYS A 193 2.19 8.87 19.29
C LYS A 193 3.40 8.11 19.83
N ASP A 194 3.62 8.21 21.13
CA ASP A 194 4.64 7.40 21.80
C ASP A 194 4.17 6.00 22.17
N VAL A 195 2.87 5.85 22.47
CA VAL A 195 2.28 4.62 22.99
C VAL A 195 1.28 4.02 22.01
N ARG A 196 1.13 2.69 22.07
CA ARG A 196 0.15 1.94 21.27
C ARG A 196 -1.25 2.53 21.45
N GLN A 197 -1.92 2.77 20.34
CA GLN A 197 -3.29 3.24 20.33
C GLN A 197 -4.27 2.04 20.41
N PRO A 198 -5.44 2.19 21.05
CA PRO A 198 -6.42 1.11 21.13
C PRO A 198 -6.95 0.62 19.78
N SER A 199 -6.96 1.49 18.78
CA SER A 199 -7.30 1.16 17.38
C SER A 199 -6.28 1.84 16.48
N ILE A 200 -5.76 1.07 15.51
CA ILE A 200 -4.84 1.55 14.49
C ILE A 200 -5.55 2.59 13.63
N ARG A 201 -6.74 2.25 13.12
CA ARG A 201 -7.46 3.10 12.16
C ARG A 201 -7.96 4.40 12.78
N LYS A 202 -8.28 4.41 14.07
CA LYS A 202 -8.71 5.62 14.81
C LYS A 202 -7.56 6.40 15.43
N GLY A 203 -6.44 5.75 15.75
CA GLY A 203 -5.30 6.38 16.42
C GLY A 203 -4.36 7.14 15.49
N TYR A 204 -4.25 6.69 14.23
CA TYR A 204 -3.29 7.18 13.25
C TYR A 204 -4.01 7.83 12.06
N THR A 205 -4.43 9.08 12.20
CA THR A 205 -5.22 9.82 11.19
C THR A 205 -4.41 10.88 10.44
N SER A 206 -3.09 10.70 10.38
CA SER A 206 -2.20 11.59 9.62
C SER A 206 -1.51 10.81 8.52
N CYS A 207 -1.62 11.36 7.31
CA CYS A 207 -1.15 10.76 6.08
C CYS A 207 -0.06 11.59 5.44
N ILE A 208 0.90 10.94 4.78
CA ILE A 208 1.90 11.67 3.99
C ILE A 208 1.29 12.18 2.68
N ASP A 209 1.87 13.27 2.17
CA ASP A 209 1.53 13.87 0.88
C ASP A 209 1.97 13.03 -0.34
N ASP A 210 1.32 13.25 -1.47
CA ASP A 210 1.55 12.58 -2.75
C ASP A 210 2.71 13.17 -3.54
N ASP A 211 3.53 14.07 -2.98
CA ASP A 211 4.59 14.78 -3.73
C ASP A 211 4.04 15.44 -5.02
N PRO A 212 3.14 16.43 -4.90
CA PRO A 212 2.53 17.09 -6.05
C PRO A 212 3.56 17.81 -6.92
N ALA A 213 4.73 18.17 -6.37
CA ALA A 213 5.80 18.83 -7.10
C ALA A 213 6.45 17.92 -8.16
N SER A 214 6.50 16.60 -7.91
CA SER A 214 7.03 15.61 -8.85
C SER A 214 5.98 14.59 -9.29
N ASN A 215 4.69 14.93 -9.18
CA ASN A 215 3.57 14.08 -9.61
C ASN A 215 3.60 12.66 -8.97
N GLY A 216 4.01 12.57 -7.71
CA GLY A 216 4.13 11.30 -6.98
C GLY A 216 5.35 10.47 -7.31
N GLU A 217 6.25 10.92 -8.17
CA GLU A 217 7.44 10.16 -8.50
C GLU A 217 8.32 9.92 -7.28
N GLN A 218 8.47 10.86 -6.33
CA GLN A 218 9.28 10.63 -5.12
C GLN A 218 8.45 10.26 -3.89
N SER A 219 7.12 10.24 -4.01
CA SER A 219 6.25 9.89 -2.89
C SER A 219 6.36 8.42 -2.54
N ARG A 220 6.32 8.10 -1.24
CA ARG A 220 6.17 6.70 -0.80
C ARG A 220 4.79 6.14 -1.15
N ASN A 221 3.77 6.98 -1.36
CA ASN A 221 2.44 6.57 -1.83
C ASN A 221 2.47 5.96 -3.25
N ARG A 222 3.57 6.12 -4.00
CA ARG A 222 3.77 5.43 -5.29
C ARG A 222 3.90 3.93 -5.15
N HIS A 223 4.26 3.39 -3.97
CA HIS A 223 4.29 1.96 -3.77
C HIS A 223 2.89 1.38 -3.87
N VAL A 224 2.81 0.14 -4.33
CA VAL A 224 1.56 -0.62 -4.37
C VAL A 224 1.63 -1.84 -3.47
N LYS A 225 0.48 -2.48 -3.25
CA LYS A 225 0.39 -3.93 -3.13
C LYS A 225 -0.64 -4.47 -4.10
N SER A 226 -0.61 -5.78 -4.30
CA SER A 226 -1.30 -6.37 -5.44
C SER A 226 -2.40 -7.35 -5.07
N PHE A 227 -3.51 -7.25 -5.80
CA PHE A 227 -4.38 -8.37 -6.08
C PHE A 227 -3.89 -9.07 -7.35
N VAL A 228 -3.82 -10.39 -7.30
CA VAL A 228 -3.27 -11.25 -8.35
C VAL A 228 -4.36 -12.20 -8.83
N ARG A 229 -4.58 -12.25 -10.15
CA ARG A 229 -5.46 -13.24 -10.76
C ARG A 229 -4.73 -14.58 -10.79
N THR A 230 -5.32 -15.57 -10.13
CA THR A 230 -4.62 -16.80 -9.74
C THR A 230 -4.28 -17.70 -10.93
N ASP A 231 -5.03 -17.60 -12.01
CA ASP A 231 -4.82 -18.31 -13.28
C ASP A 231 -3.67 -17.72 -14.12
N HIS A 232 -3.26 -16.49 -13.83
CA HIS A 232 -2.13 -15.83 -14.48
C HIS A 232 -0.85 -15.90 -13.65
N TYR A 233 -0.95 -16.29 -12.38
CA TYR A 233 0.16 -16.27 -11.43
C TYR A 233 1.23 -17.32 -11.77
N VAL A 234 2.50 -16.92 -11.70
CA VAL A 234 3.65 -17.80 -11.93
C VAL A 234 4.52 -17.94 -10.68
N SER A 235 4.94 -16.83 -10.06
CA SER A 235 5.75 -16.80 -8.83
C SER A 235 5.81 -15.39 -8.22
N SER A 236 6.19 -15.24 -6.96
CA SER A 236 6.56 -13.97 -6.30
C SER A 236 8.07 -13.74 -6.25
N GLN A 237 8.87 -14.68 -6.74
CA GLN A 237 10.34 -14.59 -6.76
C GLN A 237 10.84 -13.90 -8.04
N PRO A 238 12.03 -13.25 -8.00
CA PRO A 238 12.96 -13.17 -6.87
C PRO A 238 12.88 -11.87 -6.05
N ASP A 239 12.17 -10.84 -6.51
CA ASP A 239 12.62 -9.48 -6.18
C ASP A 239 11.76 -8.67 -5.20
N HIS A 240 10.42 -8.78 -5.16
CA HIS A 240 9.65 -7.82 -4.37
C HIS A 240 8.28 -8.30 -3.83
N PRO A 241 7.95 -8.06 -2.55
CA PRO A 241 6.71 -8.55 -1.93
C PRO A 241 5.46 -7.71 -2.30
N HIS A 242 5.51 -6.96 -3.41
CA HIS A 242 4.45 -6.04 -3.81
C HIS A 242 3.89 -6.36 -5.20
N THR A 243 4.66 -7.04 -6.04
CA THR A 243 4.27 -7.43 -7.39
C THR A 243 4.70 -8.86 -7.67
N PHE A 244 4.03 -9.49 -8.63
CA PHE A 244 4.13 -10.91 -8.90
C PHE A 244 4.44 -11.17 -10.37
N VAL A 245 5.16 -12.26 -10.64
CA VAL A 245 5.39 -12.77 -12.00
C VAL A 245 4.08 -13.32 -12.51
N MET A 246 3.66 -12.80 -13.67
CA MET A 246 2.48 -13.26 -14.38
C MET A 246 2.88 -13.94 -15.69
N GLY A 247 1.97 -14.74 -16.26
CA GLY A 247 2.15 -15.37 -17.56
C GLY A 247 2.44 -14.34 -18.68
N LYS A 248 3.10 -14.78 -19.75
CA LYS A 248 3.70 -13.93 -20.81
C LYS A 248 2.80 -12.84 -21.39
N ASP A 249 1.50 -13.06 -21.48
CA ASP A 249 0.54 -12.13 -22.09
C ASP A 249 -0.26 -11.33 -21.06
N SER A 250 0.14 -11.39 -19.79
CA SER A 250 -0.53 -10.70 -18.70
C SER A 250 -0.06 -9.26 -18.55
N ILE A 251 -0.98 -8.39 -18.15
CA ILE A 251 -0.68 -7.00 -17.80
C ILE A 251 -1.01 -6.71 -16.34
N ALA A 252 -0.30 -5.73 -15.78
CA ALA A 252 -0.61 -5.13 -14.49
C ALA A 252 -1.27 -3.77 -14.68
N VAL A 253 -2.30 -3.49 -13.89
CA VAL A 253 -3.10 -2.27 -13.99
C VAL A 253 -3.26 -1.59 -12.63
N GLY A 254 -3.64 -0.31 -12.65
CA GLY A 254 -4.20 0.38 -11.49
C GLY A 254 -5.71 0.15 -11.32
N GLU A 255 -6.28 0.74 -10.27
CA GLU A 255 -7.73 0.69 -10.00
C GLU A 255 -8.58 1.30 -11.13
N ASP A 256 -7.99 2.19 -11.92
CA ASP A 256 -8.56 2.81 -13.11
C ASP A 256 -8.47 1.95 -14.38
N GLY A 257 -7.96 0.72 -14.28
CA GLY A 257 -7.81 -0.22 -15.40
C GLY A 257 -6.69 0.15 -16.38
N ARG A 258 -5.94 1.24 -16.13
CA ARG A 258 -4.83 1.64 -17.00
C ARG A 258 -3.62 0.78 -16.70
N GLU A 259 -2.99 0.29 -17.77
CA GLU A 259 -1.75 -0.45 -17.69
C GLU A 259 -0.66 0.42 -17.07
N TRP A 260 0.09 -0.21 -16.17
CA TRP A 260 1.16 0.43 -15.45
C TRP A 260 2.50 0.04 -16.08
N LYS A 261 3.11 1.01 -16.76
CA LYS A 261 4.47 0.93 -17.31
C LYS A 261 5.28 2.11 -16.82
N THR A 262 6.31 1.89 -16.03
CA THR A 262 7.20 2.97 -15.55
C THR A 262 8.51 3.04 -16.30
N GLY A 263 8.79 2.05 -17.15
CA GLY A 263 10.12 1.91 -17.75
C GLY A 263 11.18 1.43 -16.76
N LEU A 264 10.81 1.24 -15.48
CA LEU A 264 11.57 0.50 -14.47
C LEU A 264 11.12 -0.96 -14.38
N ASP A 265 10.21 -1.36 -15.26
CA ASP A 265 9.71 -2.72 -15.36
C ASP A 265 10.85 -3.64 -15.77
N GLN A 266 11.24 -4.55 -14.90
CA GLN A 266 12.20 -5.60 -15.22
C GLN A 266 11.38 -6.78 -15.70
N PHE A 267 11.18 -6.98 -17.00
CA PHE A 267 10.40 -8.14 -17.46
C PHE A 267 10.92 -9.45 -16.81
N PRO A 268 10.05 -10.33 -16.26
CA PRO A 268 8.58 -10.34 -16.30
C PRO A 268 7.84 -9.60 -15.15
N TYR A 269 8.52 -8.73 -14.40
CA TYR A 269 8.00 -8.00 -13.25
C TYR A 269 7.45 -6.63 -13.63
N PRO A 270 6.20 -6.31 -13.26
CA PRO A 270 5.81 -4.92 -13.15
C PRO A 270 6.58 -4.28 -12.00
N SER A 271 6.96 -3.01 -12.17
CA SER A 271 7.53 -2.16 -11.11
C SER A 271 6.73 -2.30 -9.81
N PRO A 272 7.31 -2.15 -8.60
CA PRO A 272 6.54 -2.03 -7.36
C PRO A 272 6.07 -0.59 -7.06
N TRP A 273 6.47 0.36 -7.91
CA TRP A 273 6.12 1.79 -7.85
C TRP A 273 5.24 2.22 -9.02
N ARG A 274 4.05 2.72 -8.75
CA ARG A 274 3.09 3.28 -9.71
C ARG A 274 2.87 4.76 -9.42
N TRP A 275 3.21 5.59 -10.40
CA TRP A 275 2.87 7.01 -10.41
C TRP A 275 2.40 7.43 -11.83
N PRO A 276 1.51 8.42 -11.98
CA PRO A 276 0.87 9.21 -10.92
C PRO A 276 0.03 8.35 -9.98
N VAL A 277 0.02 8.69 -8.69
CA VAL A 277 -0.79 7.97 -7.69
C VAL A 277 -2.27 8.16 -8.04
N THR A 278 -3.04 7.07 -8.09
CA THR A 278 -4.51 7.14 -8.20
C THR A 278 -5.17 6.31 -7.13
N ARG A 279 -6.26 6.86 -6.57
CA ARG A 279 -7.02 6.32 -5.44
C ARG A 279 -8.51 6.66 -5.58
N GLN A 280 -9.06 6.54 -6.79
CA GLN A 280 -10.43 6.97 -7.08
C GLN A 280 -11.48 5.88 -6.80
N ARG A 281 -11.08 4.61 -6.84
CA ARG A 281 -11.92 3.45 -6.48
C ARG A 281 -11.37 2.67 -5.30
N LEU A 282 -10.05 2.51 -5.21
CA LEU A 282 -9.37 1.76 -4.15
C LEU A 282 -8.19 2.55 -3.57
N THR A 283 -8.08 2.54 -2.25
CA THR A 283 -6.92 3.05 -1.50
C THR A 283 -6.42 1.98 -0.55
N LEU A 284 -5.10 1.78 -0.47
CA LEU A 284 -4.52 0.89 0.53
C LEU A 284 -3.82 1.71 1.63
N HIS A 285 -4.46 1.85 2.78
CA HIS A 285 -3.90 2.57 3.92
C HIS A 285 -2.82 1.75 4.61
N HIS A 286 -1.58 2.23 4.60
CA HIS A 286 -0.43 1.53 5.17
C HIS A 286 0.06 2.22 6.45
N TYR A 287 -0.13 1.57 7.58
CA TYR A 287 0.28 2.02 8.91
C TYR A 287 1.70 1.53 9.25
N ASN A 288 2.67 1.99 8.46
CA ASN A 288 4.02 1.42 8.41
C ASN A 288 4.80 1.56 9.73
N ILE A 289 4.65 2.67 10.46
CA ILE A 289 5.43 2.95 11.68
C ILE A 289 4.60 2.93 12.96
N LYS A 290 3.34 3.38 12.93
CA LYS A 290 2.47 3.52 14.12
C LYS A 290 3.21 4.27 15.26
N SER A 291 2.87 4.00 16.52
CA SER A 291 3.51 4.65 17.66
C SER A 291 4.97 4.25 17.84
N ARG A 292 5.74 5.07 18.57
CA ARG A 292 7.13 4.80 18.92
C ARG A 292 7.32 3.42 19.57
N ALA A 293 6.47 3.06 20.54
CA ALA A 293 6.51 1.75 21.20
C ALA A 293 6.24 0.58 20.23
N GLU A 294 5.26 0.73 19.33
CA GLU A 294 4.97 -0.30 18.33
C GLU A 294 6.09 -0.44 17.28
N TYR A 295 6.74 0.67 16.93
CA TYR A 295 7.88 0.63 16.03
C TYR A 295 9.08 -0.07 16.66
N GLU A 296 9.32 0.12 17.96
CA GLU A 296 10.34 -0.62 18.71
C GLU A 296 10.06 -2.13 18.70
N GLU A 297 8.82 -2.56 18.92
CA GLU A 297 8.39 -3.96 18.77
C GLU A 297 8.64 -4.48 17.34
N LYS A 298 8.31 -3.68 16.31
CA LYS A 298 8.53 -4.02 14.90
C LYS A 298 10.03 -4.21 14.61
N MET A 299 10.88 -3.31 15.09
CA MET A 299 12.34 -3.43 14.93
C MET A 299 12.86 -4.71 15.57
N LEU A 300 12.51 -4.99 16.83
CA LEU A 300 12.95 -6.20 17.56
C LEU A 300 12.58 -7.48 16.82
N ARG A 301 11.36 -7.53 16.25
CA ARG A 301 10.90 -8.67 15.46
C ARG A 301 11.62 -8.80 14.12
N SER A 302 11.90 -7.68 13.45
CA SER A 302 12.49 -7.64 12.11
C SER A 302 14.01 -7.84 12.07
N GLN A 303 14.70 -7.80 13.21
CA GLN A 303 16.13 -8.10 13.35
C GLN A 303 16.54 -9.47 12.76
N THR A 304 15.58 -10.38 12.57
CA THR A 304 15.80 -11.74 12.05
C THR A 304 15.29 -11.96 10.62
N ILE A 305 14.69 -10.97 9.97
CA ILE A 305 13.92 -11.17 8.71
C ILE A 305 14.34 -10.22 7.59
N GLU A 306 14.62 -8.95 7.88
CA GLU A 306 15.06 -7.98 6.87
C GLU A 306 16.02 -6.96 7.51
N ALA A 307 17.33 -7.20 7.38
CA ALA A 307 18.34 -6.22 7.78
C ALA A 307 18.30 -5.01 6.83
N GLY A 308 17.63 -3.93 7.21
CA GLY A 308 17.75 -2.64 6.51
C GLY A 308 16.58 -1.67 6.65
N LYS A 309 15.33 -2.13 6.81
CA LYS A 309 14.14 -1.24 6.78
C LYS A 309 13.72 -0.69 8.14
N THR A 310 14.16 -1.27 9.24
CA THR A 310 13.63 -0.96 10.57
C THR A 310 14.69 -0.30 11.45
N THR A 311 15.02 0.96 11.14
CA THR A 311 15.92 1.80 11.95
C THR A 311 15.16 2.99 12.53
N TRP A 312 15.66 3.58 13.62
CA TRP A 312 15.10 4.86 14.11
C TRP A 312 15.19 5.97 13.06
N LYS A 313 16.22 5.97 12.22
CA LYS A 313 16.30 6.90 11.08
C LYS A 313 15.09 6.78 10.16
N PHE A 314 14.64 5.57 9.86
CA PHE A 314 13.43 5.38 9.04
C PHE A 314 12.19 5.95 9.74
N PHE A 315 12.02 5.71 11.04
CA PHE A 315 10.91 6.30 11.82
C PHE A 315 10.92 7.83 11.78
N ASP A 316 12.10 8.44 11.95
CA ASP A 316 12.25 9.89 11.91
C ASP A 316 11.96 10.42 10.49
N ASP A 317 12.53 9.79 9.46
CA ASP A 317 12.33 10.17 8.06
C ASP A 317 10.86 10.09 7.62
N GLU A 318 10.09 9.11 8.11
CA GLU A 318 8.65 8.98 7.85
C GLU A 318 7.82 10.11 8.52
N ASN A 319 8.21 10.52 9.72
CA ASN A 319 7.52 11.61 10.44
C ASN A 319 7.89 13.02 9.92
N LEU A 320 9.01 13.16 9.21
CA LEU A 320 9.44 14.43 8.60
C LEU A 320 8.76 14.72 7.25
N VAL A 321 8.08 13.76 6.64
CA VAL A 321 7.38 13.96 5.35
C VAL A 321 6.20 14.92 5.55
N PRO A 322 5.97 15.87 4.62
CA PRO A 322 4.76 16.68 4.62
C PRO A 322 3.51 15.82 4.76
N ARG A 323 2.60 16.25 5.64
CA ARG A 323 1.45 15.46 6.08
C ARG A 323 0.16 16.26 6.10
N TRP A 324 -0.95 15.55 5.98
CA TRP A 324 -2.30 16.08 6.09
C TRP A 324 -3.17 15.15 6.95
N GLU A 325 -4.35 15.62 7.33
CA GLU A 325 -5.29 14.85 8.16
C GLU A 325 -6.20 13.97 7.29
N CYS A 326 -6.07 12.65 7.44
CA CYS A 326 -6.83 11.64 6.71
C CYS A 326 -7.67 10.79 7.68
N ARG A 327 -8.99 10.91 7.59
CA ARG A 327 -9.95 10.30 8.55
C ARG A 327 -10.83 9.22 7.94
N GLU A 328 -10.58 8.84 6.69
CA GLU A 328 -11.31 7.85 5.92
C GLU A 328 -11.46 6.55 6.72
N MET A 329 -10.32 5.99 7.16
CA MET A 329 -10.28 4.74 7.92
C MET A 329 -10.82 4.84 9.35
N ALA A 330 -10.81 6.03 9.95
CA ALA A 330 -11.32 6.26 11.30
C ALA A 330 -12.86 6.22 11.37
N SER A 331 -13.54 6.34 10.22
CA SER A 331 -15.00 6.25 10.13
C SER A 331 -15.54 4.84 10.37
N TYR A 332 -14.73 3.81 10.15
CA TYR A 332 -15.12 2.42 10.32
C TYR A 332 -14.95 1.96 11.77
N ASN A 333 -15.91 1.18 12.27
CA ASN A 333 -15.81 0.64 13.63
C ASN A 333 -14.68 -0.42 13.73
N PRO A 334 -13.84 -0.38 14.78
CA PRO A 334 -12.73 -1.31 14.98
C PRO A 334 -13.19 -2.74 15.24
#